data_AF-A0A9W6CY10-F1
#
_entry.id   AF-A0A9W6CY10-F1
#
_cell.length_a   1.000
_cell.length_b   1.000
_cell.length_c   1.000
_cell.angle_alpha   90.00
_cell.angle_beta   90.00
_cell.angle_gamma   90.00
#
_symmetry.space_group_name_H-M   'P 1'
#
loop_
_entity.id
_entity.type
_entity.pdbx_description
1 polymer ?
#
loop_
_entity_poly.entity_id
_entity_poly.type
_entity_poly.pdbx_seq_one_letter_code
_entity_poly.pdbx_strand_id
1 'polypeptide(L)'
;MPDSPSSRLLRGGLVLLVIAAAVGAFYLSYGALYELAVAAGGIPPERAWVFPLIVDLPVVAATLIAVLLPDTSRALTWVTFWVFIVATVAGNAVHVLALPASSLALGVWPAVVISAVPPIALAFTAHLAVHTVFTRHRSPVAAGLLKSVAHTGDLDAELDALETGEPVVIDEEQVVAEARALLEANVPMDRVTERVGVPRETLVEWIRRHEQLVA
;
A
#
# COMPACT_ATOMS: atom_id res chain seq x y z
N MET A 1 -13.35 14.01 -22.48
CA MET A 1 -13.28 15.42 -22.04
C MET A 1 -12.00 15.55 -21.20
N PRO A 2 -10.96 16.26 -21.66
CA PRO A 2 -9.71 16.37 -20.91
C PRO A 2 -9.95 17.10 -19.58
N ASP A 3 -9.34 16.61 -18.49
CA ASP A 3 -9.44 17.19 -17.15
C ASP A 3 -9.02 18.67 -17.17
N SER A 4 -9.92 19.58 -16.78
CA SER A 4 -9.57 21.01 -16.65
C SER A 4 -8.51 21.20 -15.56
N PRO A 5 -7.62 22.20 -15.67
CA PRO A 5 -6.57 22.45 -14.66
C PRO A 5 -7.12 22.60 -13.23
N SER A 6 -8.37 23.08 -13.07
CA SER A 6 -9.07 23.16 -11.79
C SER A 6 -9.38 21.79 -11.17
N SER A 7 -9.68 20.75 -11.97
CA SER A 7 -9.96 19.40 -11.45
C SER A 7 -8.69 18.72 -10.94
N ARG A 8 -7.53 18.98 -11.57
CA ARG A 8 -6.23 18.46 -11.11
C ARG A 8 -5.79 19.11 -9.80
N LEU A 9 -5.98 20.42 -9.66
CA LEU A 9 -5.69 21.15 -8.42
C LEU A 9 -6.61 20.71 -7.28
N LEU A 10 -7.92 20.55 -7.56
CA LEU A 10 -8.88 20.04 -6.58
C LEU A 10 -8.52 18.62 -6.12
N ARG A 11 -8.17 17.72 -7.05
CA ARG A 11 -7.72 16.36 -6.72
C ARG A 11 -6.42 16.37 -5.91
N GLY A 12 -5.44 17.18 -6.29
CA GLY A 12 -4.19 17.34 -5.55
C GLY A 12 -4.39 17.85 -4.13
N GLY A 13 -5.23 18.88 -3.97
CA GLY A 13 -5.61 19.42 -2.66
C GLY A 13 -6.33 18.39 -1.78
N LEU A 14 -7.25 17.61 -2.37
CA LEU A 14 -7.94 16.53 -1.67
C LEU A 14 -6.97 15.43 -1.21
N VAL A 15 -6.04 15.01 -2.07
CA VAL A 15 -5.01 14.02 -1.72
C VAL A 15 -4.13 14.53 -0.57
N LEU A 16 -3.69 15.79 -0.63
CA LEU A 16 -2.89 16.39 0.43
C LEU A 16 -3.64 16.43 1.77
N LEU A 17 -4.92 16.82 1.74
CA LEU A 17 -5.78 16.85 2.93
C LEU A 17 -5.93 15.45 3.55
N VAL A 18 -6.14 14.43 2.71
CA VAL A 18 -6.24 13.03 3.14
C VAL A 18 -4.94 12.56 3.78
N ILE A 19 -3.78 12.86 3.16
CA ILE A 19 -2.47 12.51 3.72
C ILE A 19 -2.26 13.20 5.07
N ALA A 20 -2.55 14.49 5.17
CA ALA A 20 -2.39 15.24 6.41
C ALA A 20 -3.28 14.68 7.54
N ALA A 21 -4.54 14.36 7.24
CA ALA A 21 -5.46 13.73 8.19
C ALA A 21 -4.98 12.34 8.60
N ALA A 22 -4.48 11.53 7.67
CA ALA A 22 -3.95 10.20 7.93
C ALA A 22 -2.70 10.26 8.84
N VAL A 23 -1.76 11.17 8.56
CA VAL A 23 -0.56 11.37 9.39
C VAL A 23 -0.93 11.83 10.79
N GLY A 24 -1.84 12.79 10.94
CA GLY A 24 -2.31 13.25 12.24
C GLY A 24 -3.01 12.16 13.05
N ALA A 25 -3.90 11.41 12.40
CA ALA A 25 -4.60 10.30 13.03
C ALA A 25 -3.66 9.17 13.46
N PHE A 26 -2.71 8.81 12.59
CA PHE A 26 -1.67 7.83 12.89
C PHE A 26 -0.82 8.28 14.07
N TYR A 27 -0.36 9.53 14.08
CA TYR A 27 0.47 10.07 15.16
C TYR A 27 -0.22 9.99 16.53
N LEU A 28 -1.50 10.38 16.60
CA LEU A 28 -2.27 10.31 17.85
C LEU A 28 -2.48 8.86 18.32
N SER A 29 -2.84 7.95 17.42
CA SER A 29 -3.02 6.54 17.75
C SER A 29 -1.72 5.85 18.15
N TYR A 30 -0.63 6.16 17.46
CA TYR A 30 0.70 5.67 17.75
C TYR A 30 1.14 6.07 19.15
N GLY A 31 0.96 7.35 19.51
CA GLY A 31 1.25 7.85 20.85
C GLY A 31 0.46 7.11 21.94
N ALA A 32 -0.85 6.93 21.75
CA ALA A 32 -1.69 6.22 22.71
C ALA A 32 -1.26 4.76 22.93
N LEU A 33 -0.93 4.04 21.85
CA LEU A 33 -0.44 2.65 21.94
C LEU A 33 0.96 2.58 22.56
N TYR A 34 1.83 3.55 22.28
CA TYR A 34 3.16 3.63 22.88
C TYR A 34 3.05 3.84 24.39
N GLU A 35 2.27 4.82 24.82
CA GLU A 35 2.06 5.11 26.23
C GLU A 35 1.36 3.95 26.94
N LEU A 36 0.44 3.26 26.27
CA LEU A 36 -0.15 2.03 26.78
C LEU A 36 0.89 0.93 26.99
N ALA A 37 1.80 0.72 26.04
CA ALA A 37 2.86 -0.28 26.15
C ALA A 37 3.82 0.01 27.31
N VAL A 38 4.16 1.29 27.52
CA VAL A 38 4.94 1.73 28.68
C VAL A 38 4.16 1.49 29.98
N ALA A 39 2.88 1.87 30.03
CA ALA A 39 2.03 1.74 31.20
C ALA A 39 1.74 0.28 31.58
N ALA A 40 1.68 -0.64 30.60
CA ALA A 40 1.49 -2.06 30.83
C ALA A 40 2.67 -2.71 31.58
N GLY A 41 3.85 -2.08 31.61
CA GLY A 41 5.00 -2.49 32.43
C GLY A 41 5.75 -3.74 31.96
N GLY A 42 5.29 -4.41 30.90
CA GLY A 42 5.93 -5.61 30.34
C GLY A 42 7.04 -5.35 29.32
N ILE A 43 7.22 -4.11 28.87
CA ILE A 43 8.17 -3.73 27.81
C ILE A 43 9.01 -2.53 28.31
N PRO A 44 10.34 -2.57 28.21
CA PRO A 44 11.18 -1.41 28.53
C PRO A 44 10.76 -0.17 27.72
N PRO A 45 10.75 1.04 28.30
CA PRO A 45 10.30 2.25 27.59
C PRO A 45 11.04 2.50 26.28
N GLU A 46 12.34 2.20 26.25
CA GLU A 46 13.22 2.28 25.07
C GLU A 46 12.79 1.40 23.90
N ARG A 47 11.95 0.38 24.16
CA ARG A 47 11.46 -0.60 23.17
C ARG A 47 9.95 -0.53 22.96
N ALA A 48 9.23 0.22 23.77
CA ALA A 48 7.77 0.31 23.70
C ALA A 48 7.26 0.89 22.36
N TRP A 49 8.10 1.65 21.65
CA TRP A 49 7.81 2.18 20.31
C TRP A 49 7.56 1.10 19.24
N VAL A 50 8.02 -0.13 19.50
CA VAL A 50 7.81 -1.28 18.60
C VAL A 50 6.37 -1.79 18.69
N PHE A 51 5.71 -1.66 19.84
CA PHE A 51 4.36 -2.19 20.05
C PHE A 51 3.31 -1.60 19.07
N PRO A 52 3.19 -0.27 18.91
CA PRO A 52 2.28 0.30 17.91
C PRO A 52 2.57 -0.22 16.48
N LEU A 53 3.84 -0.39 16.12
CA LEU A 53 4.23 -0.92 14.81
C LEU A 53 3.76 -2.36 14.62
N ILE A 54 3.87 -3.22 15.64
CA ILE A 54 3.38 -4.59 15.57
C ILE A 54 1.86 -4.64 15.34
N VAL A 55 1.12 -3.67 15.89
CA VAL A 55 -0.34 -3.57 15.70
C VAL A 55 -0.70 -3.03 14.31
N ASP A 56 0.03 -2.04 13.81
CA ASP A 56 -0.34 -1.34 12.57
C ASP A 56 0.25 -1.99 11.30
N LEU A 57 1.43 -2.60 11.36
CA LEU A 57 2.07 -3.24 10.19
C LEU A 57 1.20 -4.33 9.55
N PRO A 58 0.47 -5.18 10.29
CA PRO A 58 -0.47 -6.14 9.71
C PRO A 58 -1.62 -5.48 8.93
N VAL A 59 -2.11 -4.30 9.34
CA VAL A 59 -3.14 -3.55 8.61
C VAL A 59 -2.60 -3.09 7.26
N VAL A 60 -1.37 -2.56 7.24
CA VAL A 60 -0.68 -2.12 6.02
C VAL A 60 -0.39 -3.32 5.12
N ALA A 61 0.16 -4.40 5.67
CA ALA A 61 0.45 -5.63 4.93
C ALA A 61 -0.80 -6.22 4.30
N ALA A 62 -1.90 -6.32 5.06
CA ALA A 62 -3.19 -6.76 4.53
C ALA A 62 -3.66 -5.84 3.39
N THR A 63 -3.55 -4.52 3.56
CA THR A 63 -3.94 -3.56 2.53
C THR A 63 -3.12 -3.72 1.25
N LEU A 64 -1.81 -3.88 1.38
CA LEU A 64 -0.91 -4.10 0.24
C LEU A 64 -1.22 -5.43 -0.46
N ILE A 65 -1.39 -6.51 0.29
CA ILE A 65 -1.76 -7.83 -0.26
C ILE A 65 -3.10 -7.73 -1.03
N ALA A 66 -4.11 -7.06 -0.48
CA ALA A 66 -5.42 -6.90 -1.11
C ALA A 66 -5.34 -6.14 -2.45
N VAL A 67 -4.43 -5.16 -2.55
CA VAL A 67 -4.27 -4.34 -3.74
C VAL A 67 -3.41 -5.02 -4.80
N LEU A 68 -2.45 -5.84 -4.38
CA LEU A 68 -1.31 -6.20 -5.22
C LEU A 68 -1.19 -7.64 -5.60
N LEU A 69 -1.75 -8.54 -4.81
CA LEU A 69 -1.75 -9.96 -5.12
C LEU A 69 -3.13 -10.33 -5.71
N PRO A 70 -3.23 -10.61 -7.02
CA PRO A 70 -4.51 -10.91 -7.66
C PRO A 70 -5.13 -12.23 -7.20
N ASP A 71 -4.33 -13.17 -6.70
CA ASP A 71 -4.75 -14.55 -6.38
C ASP A 71 -4.75 -14.87 -4.87
N THR A 72 -4.73 -13.85 -4.01
CA THR A 72 -4.83 -14.05 -2.55
C THR A 72 -6.28 -14.04 -2.08
N SER A 73 -6.57 -14.82 -1.03
CA SER A 73 -7.86 -14.79 -0.34
C SER A 73 -8.18 -13.38 0.16
N ARG A 74 -9.09 -12.71 -0.54
CA ARG A 74 -9.61 -11.40 -0.15
C ARG A 74 -10.26 -11.47 1.24
N ALA A 75 -10.92 -12.58 1.55
CA ALA A 75 -11.55 -12.78 2.85
C ALA A 75 -10.52 -12.75 3.98
N LEU A 76 -9.43 -13.52 3.87
CA LEU A 76 -8.38 -13.54 4.89
C LEU A 76 -7.77 -12.15 5.08
N THR A 77 -7.50 -11.48 3.97
CA THR A 77 -6.88 -10.15 3.96
C THR A 77 -7.75 -9.11 4.66
N TRP A 78 -9.04 -9.06 4.36
CA TRP A 78 -9.97 -8.12 5.01
C TRP A 78 -10.25 -8.49 6.46
N VAL A 79 -10.26 -9.78 6.80
CA VAL A 79 -10.37 -10.22 8.20
C VAL A 79 -9.15 -9.74 8.99
N THR A 80 -7.93 -9.94 8.49
CA THR A 80 -6.71 -9.43 9.13
C THR A 80 -6.79 -7.91 9.33
N PHE A 81 -7.16 -7.16 8.29
CA PHE A 81 -7.34 -5.71 8.38
C PHE A 81 -8.29 -5.33 9.52
N TRP A 82 -9.51 -5.88 9.55
CA TRP A 82 -10.50 -5.50 10.56
C TRP A 82 -10.14 -5.95 11.97
N VAL A 83 -9.53 -7.12 12.14
CA VAL A 83 -9.08 -7.61 13.45
C VAL A 83 -8.08 -6.63 14.07
N PHE A 84 -7.08 -6.20 13.30
CA PHE A 84 -6.08 -5.27 13.81
C PHE A 84 -6.63 -3.86 13.99
N ILE A 85 -7.55 -3.39 13.14
CA ILE A 85 -8.26 -2.12 13.39
C ILE A 85 -9.04 -2.16 14.70
N VAL A 86 -9.75 -3.25 14.99
CA VAL A 86 -10.46 -3.42 16.27
C VAL A 86 -9.47 -3.43 17.43
N ALA A 87 -8.32 -4.09 17.30
CA ALA A 87 -7.27 -4.08 18.30
C ALA A 87 -6.70 -2.67 18.54
N THR A 88 -6.47 -1.88 17.48
CA THR A 88 -6.02 -0.49 17.57
C THR A 88 -7.04 0.39 18.30
N VAL A 89 -8.33 0.28 17.95
CA VAL A 89 -9.41 1.03 18.62
C VAL A 89 -9.50 0.64 20.09
N ALA A 90 -9.44 -0.66 20.40
CA ALA A 90 -9.46 -1.15 21.77
C ALA A 90 -8.25 -0.66 22.56
N GLY A 91 -7.05 -0.67 21.98
CA GLY A 91 -5.83 -0.15 22.60
C GLY A 91 -5.93 1.34 22.92
N ASN A 92 -6.45 2.15 22.00
CA ASN A 92 -6.68 3.58 22.25
C ASN A 92 -7.73 3.82 23.36
N ALA A 93 -8.76 2.97 23.44
CA ALA A 93 -9.75 3.02 24.52
C ALA A 93 -9.12 2.64 25.88
N VAL A 94 -8.36 1.55 25.92
CA VAL A 94 -7.66 1.07 27.13
C VAL A 94 -6.65 2.11 27.62
N HIS A 95 -5.91 2.76 26.71
CA HIS A 95 -5.00 3.85 27.05
C HIS A 95 -5.72 4.94 27.85
N VAL A 96 -6.87 5.42 27.38
CA VAL A 96 -7.67 6.43 28.10
C VAL A 96 -8.20 5.88 29.42
N LEU A 97 -8.67 4.63 29.46
CA LEU A 97 -9.17 4.00 30.68
C LEU A 97 -8.09 3.81 31.74
N ALA A 98 -6.82 3.75 31.34
CA ALA A 98 -5.69 3.69 32.25
C ALA A 98 -5.29 5.07 32.83
N LEU A 99 -5.80 6.17 32.27
CA LEU A 99 -5.53 7.51 32.78
C LEU A 99 -6.34 7.79 34.05
N PRO A 100 -5.81 8.61 34.98
CA PRO A 100 -6.56 9.04 36.15
C PRO A 100 -7.85 9.79 35.75
N ALA A 101 -8.99 9.42 36.34
CA ALA A 101 -10.26 10.07 36.01
C ALA A 101 -10.25 11.60 36.25
N SER A 102 -9.42 12.08 37.18
CA SER A 102 -9.25 13.50 37.48
C SER A 102 -8.52 14.29 36.39
N SER A 103 -7.78 13.64 35.48
CA SER A 103 -7.11 14.32 34.35
C SER A 103 -8.02 14.48 33.13
N LEU A 104 -9.24 13.93 33.14
CA LEU A 104 -10.15 13.91 32.01
C LEU A 104 -11.23 14.99 32.17
N ALA A 105 -11.06 16.13 31.48
CA ALA A 105 -11.97 17.28 31.58
C ALA A 105 -13.43 16.97 31.23
N LEU A 106 -13.67 16.01 30.31
CA LEU A 106 -15.00 15.60 29.85
C LEU A 106 -15.48 14.30 30.51
N GLY A 107 -14.71 13.73 31.45
CA GLY A 107 -14.95 12.42 32.02
C GLY A 107 -14.49 11.27 31.12
N VAL A 108 -14.59 10.04 31.65
CA VAL A 108 -14.00 8.83 31.04
C VAL A 108 -14.64 8.47 29.71
N TRP A 109 -15.98 8.40 29.65
CA TRP A 109 -16.67 7.90 28.45
C TRP A 109 -16.48 8.81 27.22
N PRO A 110 -16.61 10.15 27.32
CA PRO A 110 -16.33 11.01 26.16
C PRO A 110 -14.88 10.93 25.70
N ALA A 111 -13.92 10.79 26.63
CA ALA A 111 -12.51 10.64 26.28
C ALA A 111 -12.23 9.33 25.51
N VAL A 112 -12.88 8.22 25.90
CA VAL A 112 -12.79 6.93 25.19
C VAL A 112 -13.37 7.03 23.78
N VAL A 113 -14.51 7.71 23.61
CA VAL A 113 -15.10 7.93 22.28
C VAL A 113 -14.16 8.75 21.40
N ILE A 114 -13.57 9.82 21.95
CA ILE A 114 -12.62 10.68 21.23
C ILE A 114 -11.36 9.92 20.85
N SER A 115 -10.82 9.06 21.73
CA SER A 115 -9.61 8.29 21.41
C SER A 115 -9.83 7.20 20.35
N ALA A 116 -11.07 6.77 20.12
CA ALA A 116 -11.41 5.89 19.01
C ALA A 116 -11.46 6.60 17.64
N VAL A 117 -11.60 7.94 17.61
CA VAL A 117 -11.74 8.69 16.35
C VAL A 117 -10.52 8.55 15.43
N PRO A 118 -9.27 8.75 15.89
CA PRO A 118 -8.10 8.60 15.03
C PRO A 118 -8.01 7.24 14.31
N PRO A 119 -8.07 6.08 14.99
CA PRO A 119 -7.95 4.79 14.31
C PRO A 119 -9.14 4.48 13.38
N ILE A 120 -10.37 4.89 13.75
CA ILE A 120 -11.55 4.70 12.88
C ILE A 120 -11.43 5.54 11.60
N ALA A 121 -11.06 6.81 11.74
CA ALA A 121 -10.89 7.72 10.60
C ALA A 121 -9.82 7.19 9.64
N LEU A 122 -8.69 6.70 10.16
CA LEU A 122 -7.64 6.11 9.36
C LEU A 122 -8.11 4.84 8.64
N ALA A 123 -8.81 3.94 9.34
CA ALA A 123 -9.33 2.69 8.77
C ALA A 123 -10.28 2.93 7.59
N PHE A 124 -11.27 3.81 7.76
CA PHE A 124 -12.22 4.13 6.69
C PHE A 124 -11.55 4.87 5.53
N THR A 125 -10.61 5.76 5.82
CA THR A 125 -9.83 6.46 4.79
C THR A 125 -9.02 5.47 3.95
N ALA A 126 -8.34 4.51 4.60
CA ALA A 126 -7.60 3.47 3.91
C ALA A 126 -8.54 2.58 3.07
N HIS A 127 -9.67 2.16 3.63
CA HIS A 127 -10.65 1.34 2.93
C HIS A 127 -11.20 2.05 1.68
N LEU A 128 -11.57 3.33 1.80
CA LEU A 128 -12.02 4.15 0.67
C LEU A 128 -10.92 4.34 -0.37
N ALA A 129 -9.67 4.62 0.04
CA ALA A 129 -8.55 4.77 -0.87
C ALA A 129 -8.32 3.50 -1.69
N VAL A 130 -8.31 2.33 -1.04
CA VAL A 130 -8.23 1.03 -1.71
C VAL A 130 -9.33 0.87 -2.74
N HIS A 131 -10.58 1.12 -2.35
CA HIS A 131 -11.74 0.82 -3.19
C HIS A 131 -12.01 1.85 -4.31
N THR A 132 -11.41 3.04 -4.23
CA THR A 132 -11.62 4.13 -5.20
C THR A 132 -10.42 4.35 -6.10
N VAL A 133 -9.20 4.30 -5.55
CA VAL A 133 -7.96 4.57 -6.28
C VAL A 133 -7.36 3.27 -6.81
N PHE A 134 -7.22 2.26 -5.95
CA PHE A 134 -6.39 1.09 -6.24
C PHE A 134 -7.15 -0.08 -6.90
N THR A 135 -8.45 -0.25 -6.63
CA THR A 135 -9.26 -1.29 -7.31
C THR A 135 -9.83 -0.82 -8.64
N ARG A 136 -9.98 0.49 -8.84
CA ARG A 136 -10.48 1.09 -10.09
C ARG A 136 -9.38 1.25 -11.14
N HIS A 137 -8.14 1.41 -10.69
CA HIS A 137 -6.93 1.36 -11.51
C HIS A 137 -5.99 0.40 -10.77
N ARG A 138 -5.81 -0.84 -11.23
CA ARG A 138 -4.73 -1.71 -10.74
C ARG A 138 -3.43 -0.93 -10.90
N SER A 139 -2.98 -0.28 -9.84
CA SER A 139 -2.01 0.81 -9.91
C SER A 139 -0.60 0.22 -10.08
N PRO A 140 0.10 0.54 -11.18
CA PRO A 140 1.49 0.11 -11.39
C PRO A 140 2.42 0.55 -10.26
N VAL A 141 2.09 1.65 -9.57
CA VAL A 141 2.88 2.21 -8.46
C VAL A 141 2.86 1.30 -7.25
N ALA A 142 1.68 0.78 -6.89
CA ALA A 142 1.58 -0.11 -5.75
C ALA A 142 2.26 -1.45 -6.07
N ALA A 143 2.18 -1.94 -7.31
CA ALA A 143 2.92 -3.11 -7.77
C ALA A 143 4.44 -2.87 -7.73
N GLY A 144 4.89 -1.66 -8.08
CA GLY A 144 6.29 -1.24 -7.96
C GLY A 144 6.78 -1.18 -6.52
N LEU A 145 5.97 -0.70 -5.57
CA LEU A 145 6.34 -0.61 -4.15
C LEU A 145 6.42 -1.99 -3.48
N LEU A 146 5.55 -2.95 -3.82
CA LEU A 146 5.76 -4.32 -3.35
C LEU A 146 6.89 -5.02 -4.09
N LYS A 147 7.15 -4.73 -5.36
CA LYS A 147 8.35 -5.24 -6.02
C LYS A 147 9.61 -4.75 -5.32
N SER A 148 9.68 -3.47 -4.94
CA SER A 148 10.82 -2.92 -4.20
C SER A 148 10.95 -3.47 -2.78
N VAL A 149 9.83 -3.73 -2.09
CA VAL A 149 9.85 -4.33 -0.74
C VAL A 149 10.10 -5.85 -0.77
N ALA A 150 9.63 -6.55 -1.81
CA ALA A 150 9.95 -7.96 -2.03
C ALA A 150 11.41 -8.15 -2.49
N HIS A 151 11.97 -7.18 -3.24
CA HIS A 151 13.40 -7.11 -3.57
C HIS A 151 14.29 -6.61 -2.41
N THR A 152 13.76 -6.34 -1.20
CA THR A 152 14.64 -6.05 -0.04
C THR A 152 15.50 -7.26 0.36
N GLY A 153 15.21 -8.47 -0.14
CA GLY A 153 16.10 -9.63 -0.07
C GLY A 153 17.07 -9.77 -1.25
N ASP A 154 16.93 -8.90 -2.26
CA ASP A 154 17.71 -8.87 -3.51
C ASP A 154 18.58 -7.60 -3.59
N LEU A 155 18.47 -6.67 -2.63
CA LEU A 155 19.29 -5.45 -2.57
C LEU A 155 20.79 -5.74 -2.48
N ASP A 156 21.18 -6.86 -1.88
CA ASP A 156 22.59 -7.28 -1.83
C ASP A 156 23.07 -7.78 -3.21
N ALA A 157 22.21 -8.46 -3.98
CA ALA A 157 22.52 -8.93 -5.32
C ALA A 157 22.43 -7.80 -6.38
N GLU A 158 21.52 -6.85 -6.19
CA GLU A 158 21.34 -5.68 -7.05
C GLU A 158 22.42 -4.61 -6.77
N LEU A 159 22.94 -4.49 -5.54
CA LEU A 159 24.17 -3.70 -5.27
C LEU A 159 25.39 -4.30 -5.97
N ASP A 160 25.57 -5.62 -5.93
CA ASP A 160 26.66 -6.33 -6.62
C ASP A 160 26.52 -6.22 -8.16
N ALA A 161 25.29 -6.27 -8.68
CA ALA A 161 25.00 -6.10 -10.11
C ALA A 161 25.16 -4.64 -10.60
N LEU A 162 24.84 -3.65 -9.74
CA LEU A 162 25.01 -2.24 -10.05
C LEU A 162 26.48 -1.77 -9.90
N GLU A 163 27.27 -2.41 -9.03
CA GLU A 163 28.73 -2.23 -9.00
C GLU A 163 29.42 -2.82 -10.24
N THR A 164 28.81 -3.81 -10.91
CA THR A 164 29.36 -4.45 -12.11
C THR A 164 28.89 -3.85 -13.43
N GLY A 165 27.89 -2.95 -13.43
CA GLY A 165 27.57 -2.09 -14.57
C GLY A 165 27.09 -2.83 -15.84
N GLU A 166 26.45 -3.99 -15.69
CA GLU A 166 25.87 -4.70 -16.83
C GLU A 166 24.47 -4.15 -17.15
N PRO A 167 24.22 -3.64 -18.38
CA PRO A 167 22.91 -3.14 -18.76
C PRO A 167 21.89 -4.27 -18.73
N VAL A 168 20.71 -4.03 -18.15
CA VAL A 168 19.56 -4.95 -18.23
C VAL A 168 19.18 -5.11 -19.71
N VAL A 169 19.66 -6.20 -20.32
CA VAL A 169 19.38 -6.54 -21.72
C VAL A 169 17.95 -7.06 -21.78
N ILE A 170 17.03 -6.25 -22.31
CA ILE A 170 15.71 -6.73 -22.69
C ILE A 170 15.89 -7.53 -23.98
N ASP A 171 15.73 -8.85 -23.88
CA ASP A 171 15.76 -9.75 -25.02
C ASP A 171 14.52 -9.51 -25.91
N GLU A 172 14.71 -8.78 -27.02
CA GLU A 172 13.67 -8.43 -27.99
C GLU A 172 12.99 -9.68 -28.56
N GLU A 173 13.73 -10.77 -28.76
CA GLU A 173 13.22 -12.00 -29.38
C GLU A 173 12.26 -12.73 -28.45
N GLN A 174 12.63 -12.86 -27.17
CA GLN A 174 11.78 -13.47 -26.15
C GLN A 174 10.48 -12.68 -25.95
N VAL A 175 10.58 -11.35 -25.92
CA VAL A 175 9.45 -10.44 -25.78
C VAL A 175 8.47 -10.56 -26.96
N VAL A 176 8.99 -10.62 -28.19
CA VAL A 176 8.16 -10.75 -29.40
C VAL A 176 7.49 -12.13 -29.46
N ALA A 177 8.18 -13.20 -29.05
CA ALA A 177 7.61 -14.55 -29.00
C ALA A 177 6.44 -14.65 -28.02
N GLU A 178 6.58 -14.09 -26.81
CA GLU A 178 5.51 -14.09 -25.81
C GLU A 178 4.32 -13.21 -26.26
N ALA A 179 4.59 -12.04 -26.83
CA ALA A 179 3.54 -11.17 -27.36
C ALA A 179 2.73 -11.86 -28.47
N ARG A 180 3.39 -12.62 -29.34
CA ARG A 180 2.74 -13.39 -30.41
C ARG A 180 1.84 -14.49 -29.84
N ALA A 181 2.34 -15.28 -28.89
CA ALA A 181 1.57 -16.33 -28.25
C ALA A 181 0.27 -15.79 -27.61
N LEU A 182 0.34 -14.60 -26.99
CA LEU A 182 -0.83 -13.96 -26.39
C LEU A 182 -1.81 -13.42 -27.45
N LEU A 183 -1.30 -12.87 -28.54
CA LEU A 183 -2.13 -12.42 -29.67
C LEU A 183 -2.84 -13.60 -30.36
N GLU A 184 -2.16 -14.73 -30.53
CA GLU A 184 -2.74 -15.98 -31.05
C GLU A 184 -3.84 -16.54 -30.13
N ALA A 185 -3.68 -16.36 -28.81
CA ALA A 185 -4.71 -16.66 -27.82
C ALA A 185 -5.86 -15.62 -27.78
N ASN A 186 -5.89 -14.68 -28.73
CA ASN A 186 -6.90 -13.64 -28.90
C ASN A 186 -6.98 -12.67 -27.69
N VAL A 187 -5.85 -12.46 -26.99
CA VAL A 187 -5.74 -11.51 -25.88
C VAL A 187 -5.70 -10.08 -26.45
N PRO A 188 -6.51 -9.14 -25.92
CA PRO A 188 -6.50 -7.76 -26.39
C PRO A 188 -5.14 -7.08 -26.15
N MET A 189 -4.70 -6.29 -27.14
CA MET A 189 -3.35 -5.71 -27.21
C MET A 189 -2.93 -4.95 -25.95
N ASP A 190 -3.86 -4.23 -25.30
CA ASP A 190 -3.60 -3.50 -24.05
C ASP A 190 -3.11 -4.42 -22.92
N ARG A 191 -3.66 -5.65 -22.86
CA ARG A 191 -3.29 -6.67 -21.86
C ARG A 191 -1.96 -7.34 -22.22
N VAL A 192 -1.63 -7.43 -23.50
CA VAL A 192 -0.33 -7.93 -23.96
C VAL A 192 0.78 -6.94 -23.62
N THR A 193 0.58 -5.65 -23.86
CA THR A 193 1.56 -4.60 -23.48
C THR A 193 1.77 -4.52 -21.97
N GLU A 194 0.70 -4.71 -21.19
CA GLU A 194 0.79 -4.79 -19.72
C GLU A 194 1.59 -6.01 -19.26
N ARG A 195 1.41 -7.16 -19.93
CA ARG A 195 2.09 -8.43 -19.60
C ARG A 195 3.57 -8.40 -19.91
N VAL A 196 3.91 -7.86 -21.07
CA VAL A 196 5.26 -7.86 -21.65
C VAL A 196 6.09 -6.66 -21.14
N GLY A 197 5.43 -5.63 -20.59
CA GLY A 197 6.10 -4.47 -20.01
C GLY A 197 6.68 -3.49 -21.03
N VAL A 198 6.32 -3.65 -22.32
CA VAL A 198 6.80 -2.82 -23.42
C VAL A 198 5.66 -1.92 -23.95
N PRO A 199 5.90 -0.62 -24.18
CA PRO A 199 4.92 0.27 -24.78
C PRO A 199 4.40 -0.25 -26.12
N ARG A 200 3.10 -0.02 -26.39
CA ARG A 200 2.42 -0.52 -27.60
C ARG A 200 3.16 -0.17 -28.90
N GLU A 201 3.68 1.04 -28.99
CA GLU A 201 4.35 1.55 -30.20
C GLU A 201 5.64 0.76 -30.48
N THR A 202 6.47 0.57 -29.45
CA THR A 202 7.69 -0.22 -29.49
C THR A 202 7.42 -1.68 -29.80
N LEU A 203 6.41 -2.27 -29.16
CA LEU A 203 6.04 -3.67 -29.38
C LEU A 203 5.56 -3.93 -30.82
N VAL A 204 4.73 -3.04 -31.36
CA VAL A 204 4.27 -3.13 -32.75
C VAL A 204 5.43 -2.98 -33.72
N GLU A 205 6.39 -2.11 -33.42
CA GLU A 205 7.61 -1.95 -34.23
C GLU A 205 8.46 -3.21 -34.23
N TRP A 206 8.70 -3.81 -33.06
CA TRP A 206 9.49 -5.04 -32.90
C TRP A 206 8.85 -6.24 -33.61
N ILE A 207 7.53 -6.42 -33.45
CA ILE A 207 6.78 -7.48 -34.14
C ILE A 207 6.89 -7.31 -35.67
N ARG A 208 6.67 -6.09 -36.17
CA ARG A 208 6.78 -5.79 -37.61
C ARG A 208 8.19 -6.06 -38.14
N ARG A 209 9.22 -5.66 -37.39
CA ARG A 209 10.63 -5.87 -37.74
C ARG A 209 10.97 -7.36 -37.80
N HIS A 210 10.49 -8.14 -36.84
CA HIS A 210 10.67 -9.60 -36.83
C HIS A 210 9.94 -10.28 -37.99
N GLU A 211 8.75 -9.82 -38.38
CA GLU A 211 8.04 -10.35 -39.55
C GLU A 211 8.80 -10.11 -40.87
N GLN A 212 9.54 -9.00 -40.98
CA GLN A 212 10.37 -8.71 -42.14
C GLN A 212 11.65 -9.54 -42.21
N LEU A 213 12.13 -10.08 -41.08
CA LEU A 213 13.35 -10.89 -41.01
C LEU A 213 13.07 -12.39 -41.26
N VAL A 214 11.82 -12.82 -41.09
CA VAL A 214 11.40 -14.23 -41.24
C VAL A 214 10.76 -14.52 -42.61
N ALA A 215 10.42 -13.47 -43.38
CA ALA A 215 9.85 -13.55 -44.74
C ALA A 215 10.94 -13.59 -45.83
#